data_AF-A0A1F9X9H0-F1
#
_entry.id   AF-A0A1F9X9H0-F1
#
_cell.length_a   1.000
_cell.length_b   1.000
_cell.length_c   1.000
_cell.angle_alpha   90.00
_cell.angle_beta   90.00
_cell.angle_gamma   90.00
#
_symmetry.space_group_name_H-M   'P 1'
#
loop_
_entity.id
_entity.type
_entity.pdbx_description
1 polymer ?
#
loop_
_entity_poly.entity_id
_entity_poly.type
_entity_poly.pdbx_seq_one_letter_code
_entity_poly.pdbx_strand_id
1 'polypeptide(L)'
;MFIVGFAALVNAENSAVLPVTGPATKLINTIKQKTTEEIQLQQPVSLKPPFVRGIHLTSWMAGSKKGRAYIDTLLNETEINTVVIDIKEYLGEVYIPGAKQPEEYKTYVNAMPDCAEYIKNLKKRNIYTIARIVVFKDDLLAKRKPEWAVLNSTGGVWQDRAGNSWLDPYNKNSWNYNIGIAKRAVELGFQG
;
A
#
# COMPACT_ATOMS: atom_id res chain seq x y z
N MET A 1 5.22 40.45 -21.00
CA MET A 1 5.99 39.42 -20.28
C MET A 1 5.44 39.37 -18.85
N PHE A 2 4.72 38.28 -18.53
CA PHE A 2 4.48 37.58 -17.25
C PHE A 2 4.90 38.27 -15.92
N ILE A 3 4.22 38.17 -14.75
CA ILE A 3 3.12 37.36 -14.23
C ILE A 3 2.49 38.04 -13.00
N VAL A 4 1.22 37.70 -12.79
CA VAL A 4 0.28 37.99 -11.71
C VAL A 4 0.76 37.45 -10.35
N GLY A 5 0.54 38.22 -9.28
CA GLY A 5 0.42 37.70 -7.93
C GLY A 5 -0.68 38.45 -7.19
N PHE A 6 -1.76 37.78 -6.83
CA PHE A 6 -2.62 38.20 -5.73
C PHE A 6 -3.37 37.00 -5.15
N ALA A 7 -3.23 36.84 -3.84
CA ALA A 7 -3.93 35.86 -3.03
C ALA A 7 -5.33 36.37 -2.65
N ALA A 8 -6.30 35.46 -2.49
CA ALA A 8 -7.41 35.64 -1.56
C ALA A 8 -8.07 34.28 -1.27
N LEU A 9 -8.04 33.88 0.01
CA LEU A 9 -9.05 33.00 0.61
C LEU A 9 -10.41 33.71 0.59
N VAL A 10 -11.49 33.02 0.23
CA VAL A 10 -12.83 33.21 0.84
C VAL A 10 -13.63 31.90 0.75
N ASN A 11 -14.06 31.38 1.90
CA ASN A 11 -15.22 30.52 2.08
C ASN A 11 -16.45 31.43 2.21
N ALA A 12 -17.54 31.18 1.47
CA ALA A 12 -18.93 31.46 1.89
C ALA A 12 -19.94 30.99 0.82
N GLU A 13 -20.72 29.98 1.21
CA GLU A 13 -22.15 29.79 0.99
C GLU A 13 -22.86 30.36 -0.26
N ASN A 14 -23.44 29.42 -1.02
CA ASN A 14 -24.75 29.51 -1.66
C ASN A 14 -25.04 30.73 -2.56
N SER A 15 -24.58 30.65 -3.81
CA SER A 15 -25.13 31.45 -4.91
C SER A 15 -25.69 30.52 -5.99
N ALA A 16 -27.01 30.53 -6.14
CA ALA A 16 -27.74 29.81 -7.18
C ALA A 16 -27.17 30.16 -8.56
N VAL A 17 -26.61 29.16 -9.25
CA VAL A 17 -26.12 29.29 -10.62
C VAL A 17 -27.32 29.22 -11.56
N LEU A 18 -27.65 30.33 -12.22
CA LEU A 18 -28.67 30.37 -13.26
C LEU A 18 -28.33 29.38 -14.38
N PRO A 19 -29.32 28.64 -14.94
CA PRO A 19 -29.03 27.63 -15.95
C PRO A 19 -28.65 28.31 -17.27
N VAL A 20 -27.38 28.18 -17.66
CA VAL A 20 -26.93 28.58 -18.99
C VAL A 20 -27.28 27.44 -19.96
N THR A 21 -28.37 27.60 -20.71
CA THR A 21 -28.84 26.64 -21.71
C THR A 21 -28.22 26.96 -23.08
N GLY A 22 -27.16 26.23 -23.43
CA GLY A 22 -26.49 26.37 -24.73
C GLY A 22 -25.74 25.12 -25.16
N PRO A 23 -25.27 25.06 -26.42
CA PRO A 23 -24.57 23.89 -26.99
C PRO A 23 -23.30 23.50 -26.21
N ALA A 24 -22.67 24.44 -25.51
CA ALA A 24 -21.54 24.20 -24.62
C ALA A 24 -21.91 23.27 -23.43
N THR A 25 -23.13 23.35 -22.90
CA THR A 25 -23.60 22.53 -21.77
C THR A 25 -23.73 21.05 -22.18
N LYS A 26 -24.12 20.80 -23.43
CA LYS A 26 -24.21 19.44 -23.98
C LYS A 26 -22.82 18.83 -24.15
N LEU A 27 -21.85 19.60 -24.64
CA LEU A 27 -20.47 19.16 -24.79
C LEU A 27 -19.80 18.90 -23.42
N ILE A 28 -20.01 19.78 -22.44
CA ILE A 28 -19.50 19.61 -21.08
C ILE A 28 -20.09 18.37 -20.41
N ASN A 29 -21.39 18.10 -20.62
CA ASN A 29 -22.04 16.91 -20.08
C ASN A 29 -21.58 15.63 -20.78
N THR A 30 -21.38 15.65 -22.10
CA THR A 30 -20.80 14.52 -22.84
C THR A 30 -19.35 14.25 -22.43
N ILE A 31 -18.54 15.28 -22.20
CA ILE A 31 -17.18 15.13 -21.67
C ILE A 31 -17.24 14.58 -20.25
N LYS A 32 -18.08 15.13 -19.36
CA LYS A 32 -18.25 14.58 -18.01
C LYS A 32 -18.70 13.13 -18.02
N GLN A 33 -19.65 12.75 -18.88
CA GLN A 33 -20.12 11.37 -19.00
C GLN A 33 -19.03 10.44 -19.53
N LYS A 34 -18.33 10.83 -20.60
CA LYS A 34 -17.22 10.05 -21.16
C LYS A 34 -16.05 9.88 -20.20
N THR A 35 -15.69 10.95 -19.48
CA THR A 35 -14.67 10.91 -18.41
C THR A 35 -15.14 10.06 -17.23
N THR A 36 -16.43 10.06 -16.89
CA THR A 36 -16.98 9.24 -15.79
C THR A 36 -17.00 7.75 -16.16
N GLU A 37 -17.37 7.39 -17.38
CA GLU A 37 -17.39 6.01 -17.88
C GLU A 37 -15.98 5.42 -18.03
N GLU A 38 -14.99 6.20 -18.51
CA GLU A 38 -13.59 5.76 -18.57
C GLU A 38 -12.97 5.56 -17.17
N ILE A 39 -13.39 6.35 -16.18
CA ILE A 39 -12.94 6.19 -14.78
C ILE A 39 -13.56 4.94 -14.12
N GLN A 40 -14.76 4.52 -14.54
CA GLN A 40 -15.45 3.37 -13.96
C GLN A 40 -14.93 2.00 -14.46
N LEU A 41 -14.16 1.97 -15.56
CA LEU A 41 -13.61 0.76 -16.18
C LEU A 41 -12.25 0.30 -15.61
N GLN A 42 -11.68 0.99 -14.61
CA GLN A 42 -10.33 0.69 -14.08
C GLN A 42 -10.28 0.35 -12.59
N GLN A 43 -11.40 0.14 -11.91
CA GLN A 43 -11.36 -0.44 -10.56
C GLN A 43 -11.23 -1.96 -10.71
N PRO A 44 -10.11 -2.59 -10.31
CA PRO A 44 -10.03 -4.04 -10.30
C PRO A 44 -11.17 -4.56 -9.43
N VAL A 45 -12.01 -5.44 -9.99
CA VAL A 45 -13.13 -6.06 -9.27
C VAL A 45 -12.57 -6.64 -7.97
N SER A 46 -12.92 -6.00 -6.85
CA SER A 46 -12.42 -6.41 -5.55
C SER A 46 -13.06 -7.75 -5.22
N LEU A 47 -12.24 -8.79 -5.10
CA LEU A 47 -12.67 -10.14 -4.67
C LEU A 47 -12.88 -10.20 -3.15
N LYS A 48 -13.04 -9.05 -2.47
CA LYS A 48 -13.20 -9.03 -1.02
C LYS A 48 -14.48 -9.79 -0.65
N PRO A 49 -14.38 -10.92 0.08
CA PRO A 49 -15.55 -11.68 0.44
C PRO A 49 -16.39 -10.91 1.47
N PRO A 50 -17.72 -11.15 1.52
CA PRO A 50 -18.59 -10.51 2.52
C PRO A 50 -18.17 -10.87 3.96
N PHE A 51 -17.63 -12.07 4.16
CA PHE A 51 -17.07 -12.53 5.43
C PHE A 51 -15.62 -12.94 5.23
N VAL A 52 -14.71 -12.31 5.96
CA VAL A 52 -13.26 -12.58 5.89
C VAL A 52 -12.89 -13.64 6.91
N ARG A 53 -12.38 -14.78 6.44
CA ARG A 53 -11.80 -15.86 7.24
C ARG A 53 -10.34 -15.99 6.87
N GLY A 54 -9.50 -15.24 7.58
CA GLY A 54 -8.10 -15.03 7.24
C GLY A 54 -7.12 -15.88 8.04
N ILE A 55 -6.07 -16.35 7.37
CA ILE A 55 -4.86 -16.89 8.01
C ILE A 55 -3.68 -15.96 7.77
N HIS A 56 -2.84 -15.79 8.79
CA HIS A 56 -1.62 -14.97 8.74
C HIS A 56 -0.42 -15.81 8.35
N LEU A 57 0.39 -15.30 7.41
CA LEU A 57 1.54 -15.96 6.82
C LEU A 57 2.76 -15.03 6.84
N THR A 58 3.89 -15.57 7.30
CA THR A 58 5.17 -14.92 7.06
C THR A 58 5.54 -15.02 5.58
N SER A 59 6.31 -14.06 5.06
CA SER A 59 6.82 -14.14 3.67
C SER A 59 7.68 -15.38 3.41
N TRP A 60 8.42 -15.87 4.41
CA TRP A 60 9.20 -17.11 4.27
C TRP A 60 8.31 -18.35 4.06
N MET A 61 7.17 -18.39 4.76
CA MET A 61 6.18 -19.44 4.54
C MET A 61 5.55 -19.32 3.16
N ALA A 62 5.11 -18.12 2.79
CA ALA A 62 4.52 -17.81 1.50
C ALA A 62 5.51 -17.91 0.32
N GLY A 63 6.82 -17.88 0.56
CA GLY A 63 7.88 -18.02 -0.45
C GLY A 63 8.42 -19.44 -0.61
N SER A 64 8.12 -20.35 0.33
CA SER A 64 8.64 -21.72 0.32
C SER A 64 7.63 -22.72 -0.25
N LYS A 65 8.12 -23.74 -0.98
CA LYS A 65 7.27 -24.83 -1.50
C LYS A 65 6.54 -25.58 -0.38
N LYS A 66 7.25 -25.89 0.71
CA LYS A 66 6.69 -26.58 1.88
C LYS A 66 5.60 -25.76 2.57
N GLY A 67 5.85 -24.47 2.79
CA GLY A 67 4.88 -23.56 3.39
C GLY A 67 3.62 -23.44 2.53
N ARG A 68 3.78 -23.22 1.23
CA ARG A 68 2.65 -23.17 0.28
C ARG A 68 1.83 -24.46 0.27
N ALA A 69 2.46 -25.63 0.23
CA ALA A 69 1.75 -26.91 0.25
C ALA A 69 0.86 -27.05 1.51
N TYR A 70 1.39 -26.65 2.68
CA TYR A 70 0.62 -26.65 3.92
C TYR A 70 -0.56 -25.65 3.88
N ILE A 71 -0.33 -24.45 3.34
CA ILE A 71 -1.41 -23.46 3.17
C ILE A 71 -2.45 -23.94 2.16
N ASP A 72 -2.03 -24.62 1.09
CA ASP A 72 -2.95 -25.18 0.11
C ASP A 72 -3.86 -26.24 0.71
N THR A 73 -3.34 -27.11 1.59
CA THR A 73 -4.14 -28.04 2.39
C THR A 73 -5.19 -27.30 3.20
N LEU A 74 -4.79 -26.29 3.99
CA LEU A 74 -5.74 -25.51 4.80
C LEU A 74 -6.82 -24.82 3.95
N LEU A 75 -6.44 -24.22 2.82
CA LEU A 75 -7.37 -23.54 1.91
C LEU A 75 -8.35 -24.50 1.23
N ASN A 76 -8.00 -25.78 1.08
CA ASN A 76 -8.85 -26.78 0.44
C ASN A 76 -9.75 -27.54 1.43
N GLU A 77 -9.29 -27.71 2.67
CA GLU A 77 -9.95 -28.54 3.68
C GLU A 77 -10.77 -27.73 4.69
N THR A 78 -10.71 -26.39 4.64
CA THR A 78 -11.39 -25.49 5.57
C THR A 78 -12.12 -24.38 4.82
N GLU A 79 -12.86 -23.55 5.55
CA GLU A 79 -13.57 -22.39 5.00
C GLU A 79 -12.72 -21.11 4.98
N ILE A 80 -11.40 -21.20 5.19
CA ILE A 80 -10.47 -20.08 5.04
C ILE A 80 -10.56 -19.57 3.60
N ASN A 81 -10.77 -18.27 3.46
CA ASN A 81 -10.95 -17.61 2.17
C ASN A 81 -10.00 -16.42 1.95
N THR A 82 -9.14 -16.14 2.94
CA THR A 82 -8.26 -14.98 2.94
C THR A 82 -6.88 -15.37 3.45
N VAL A 83 -5.83 -14.83 2.85
CA VAL A 83 -4.46 -14.88 3.38
C VAL A 83 -3.95 -13.47 3.63
N VAL A 84 -3.34 -13.28 4.80
CA VAL A 84 -2.63 -12.07 5.18
C VAL A 84 -1.14 -12.39 5.13
N ILE A 85 -0.40 -11.78 4.19
CA ILE A 85 1.02 -12.07 3.99
C ILE A 85 1.85 -10.87 4.44
N ASP A 86 2.82 -11.12 5.32
CA ASP A 86 3.76 -10.10 5.75
C ASP A 86 4.70 -9.73 4.62
N ILE A 87 4.52 -8.57 4.00
CA ILE A 87 5.45 -8.07 2.97
C ILE A 87 6.51 -7.13 3.55
N LYS A 88 6.27 -6.61 4.76
CA LYS A 88 7.25 -5.87 5.56
C LYS A 88 7.03 -6.13 7.06
N GLU A 89 8.12 -6.42 7.77
CA GLU A 89 8.11 -6.73 9.20
C GLU A 89 8.78 -5.66 10.08
N TYR A 90 8.70 -5.84 11.41
CA TYR A 90 9.17 -4.88 12.41
C TYR A 90 10.68 -4.60 12.41
N LEU A 91 11.49 -5.52 11.88
CA LEU A 91 12.92 -5.25 11.68
C LEU A 91 13.15 -4.31 10.50
N GLY A 92 12.14 -4.07 9.66
CA GLY A 92 12.23 -3.18 8.51
C GLY A 92 12.46 -3.89 7.17
N GLU A 93 12.66 -5.21 7.19
CA GLU A 93 12.86 -6.01 5.97
C GLU A 93 11.62 -5.98 5.08
N VAL A 94 11.83 -5.84 3.77
CA VAL A 94 10.78 -5.86 2.75
C VAL A 94 10.98 -7.10 1.88
N TYR A 95 9.94 -7.91 1.77
CA TYR A 95 10.04 -9.27 1.24
C TYR A 95 9.53 -9.44 -0.19
N ILE A 96 9.03 -8.36 -0.80
CA ILE A 96 8.51 -8.34 -2.16
C ILE A 96 9.50 -7.70 -3.15
N PRO A 97 9.64 -8.24 -4.37
CA PRO A 97 10.61 -7.73 -5.35
C PRO A 97 10.10 -6.48 -6.10
N GLY A 98 11.03 -5.65 -6.57
CA GLY A 98 10.74 -4.53 -7.46
C GLY A 98 10.23 -3.27 -6.78
N ALA A 99 10.41 -3.16 -5.46
CA ALA A 99 10.18 -1.92 -4.74
C ALA A 99 11.48 -1.08 -4.74
N LYS A 100 11.47 0.07 -5.43
CA LYS A 100 12.66 0.89 -5.67
C LYS A 100 13.42 1.29 -4.40
N GLN A 101 12.72 1.88 -3.41
CA GLN A 101 13.37 2.39 -2.21
C GLN A 101 13.92 1.26 -1.30
N PRO A 102 13.22 0.13 -1.12
CA PRO A 102 13.81 -1.02 -0.43
C PRO A 102 15.10 -1.56 -1.05
N GLU A 103 15.21 -1.56 -2.38
CA GLU A 103 16.46 -1.93 -3.07
C GLU A 103 17.56 -0.88 -2.83
N GLU A 104 17.23 0.40 -2.99
CA GLU A 104 18.16 1.53 -2.80
C GLU A 104 18.71 1.60 -1.36
N TYR A 105 17.84 1.45 -0.36
CA TYR A 105 18.19 1.55 1.06
C TYR A 105 18.67 0.22 1.66
N LYS A 106 18.79 -0.83 0.83
CA LYS A 106 19.24 -2.17 1.24
C LYS A 106 18.38 -2.75 2.36
N THR A 107 17.06 -2.60 2.24
CA THR A 107 16.06 -3.19 3.13
C THR A 107 15.30 -4.36 2.48
N TYR A 108 15.53 -4.62 1.19
CA TYR A 108 14.95 -5.75 0.49
C TYR A 108 15.60 -7.08 0.92
N VAL A 109 14.77 -8.09 1.16
CA VAL A 109 15.16 -9.48 1.46
C VAL A 109 14.39 -10.42 0.54
N ASN A 110 15.09 -11.32 -0.13
CA ASN A 110 14.52 -12.21 -1.15
C ASN A 110 13.77 -13.41 -0.55
N ALA A 111 12.71 -13.16 0.23
CA ALA A 111 11.92 -14.21 0.85
C ALA A 111 10.81 -14.76 -0.07
N MET A 112 10.24 -13.93 -0.95
CA MET A 112 9.17 -14.32 -1.88
C MET A 112 9.42 -13.78 -3.30
N PRO A 113 10.43 -14.31 -4.03
CA PRO A 113 10.83 -13.82 -5.36
C PRO A 113 9.73 -13.91 -6.42
N ASP A 114 8.89 -14.93 -6.35
CA ASP A 114 7.80 -15.23 -7.29
C ASP A 114 6.44 -14.75 -6.77
N CYS A 115 6.42 -13.69 -5.95
CA CYS A 115 5.23 -13.14 -5.30
C CYS A 115 4.06 -12.94 -6.27
N ALA A 116 4.29 -12.31 -7.43
CA ALA A 116 3.24 -12.04 -8.41
C ALA A 116 2.54 -13.32 -8.90
N GLU A 117 3.30 -14.38 -9.14
CA GLU A 117 2.76 -15.66 -9.59
C GLU A 117 1.95 -16.33 -8.48
N TYR A 118 2.46 -16.31 -7.25
CA TYR A 118 1.76 -16.87 -6.10
C TYR A 118 0.41 -16.17 -5.84
N ILE A 119 0.40 -14.84 -5.82
CA ILE A 119 -0.82 -14.04 -5.65
C ILE A 119 -1.80 -14.29 -6.80
N LYS A 120 -1.32 -14.40 -8.04
CA LYS A 120 -2.16 -14.76 -9.18
C LYS A 120 -2.83 -16.13 -9.00
N ASN A 121 -2.11 -17.13 -8.49
CA ASN A 121 -2.65 -18.47 -8.27
C ASN A 121 -3.69 -18.50 -7.15
N LEU A 122 -3.49 -17.75 -6.06
CA LEU A 122 -4.48 -17.58 -5.00
C LEU A 122 -5.76 -16.91 -5.52
N LYS A 123 -5.62 -15.86 -6.33
CA LYS A 123 -6.78 -15.15 -6.92
C LYS A 123 -7.60 -16.03 -7.84
N LYS A 124 -6.97 -16.91 -8.64
CA LYS A 124 -7.68 -17.89 -9.48
C LYS A 124 -8.56 -18.84 -8.66
N ARG A 125 -8.20 -19.06 -7.39
CA ARG A 125 -8.93 -19.89 -6.42
C ARG A 125 -9.92 -19.07 -5.58
N ASN A 126 -10.18 -17.81 -5.95
CA ASN A 126 -11.02 -16.87 -5.19
C ASN A 126 -10.55 -16.63 -3.74
N ILE A 127 -9.24 -16.74 -3.49
CA ILE A 127 -8.65 -16.42 -2.18
C ILE A 127 -8.29 -14.94 -2.16
N TYR A 128 -8.83 -14.23 -1.17
CA TYR A 128 -8.55 -12.81 -0.95
C TYR A 128 -7.15 -12.64 -0.34
N THR A 129 -6.39 -11.68 -0.85
CA THR A 129 -4.99 -11.48 -0.46
C THR A 129 -4.79 -10.09 0.14
N ILE A 130 -4.26 -10.06 1.37
CA ILE A 130 -3.97 -8.84 2.12
C ILE A 130 -2.46 -8.74 2.32
N ALA A 131 -1.87 -7.60 1.97
CA ALA A 131 -0.47 -7.31 2.21
C ALA A 131 -0.30 -6.63 3.57
N ARG A 132 0.31 -7.32 4.55
CA ARG A 132 0.64 -6.72 5.84
C ARG A 132 1.96 -5.95 5.74
N ILE A 133 1.90 -4.66 6.10
CA ILE A 133 3.03 -3.74 6.13
C ILE A 133 3.16 -3.17 7.54
N VAL A 134 4.26 -3.46 8.23
CA VAL A 134 4.64 -2.73 9.44
C VAL A 134 5.25 -1.38 9.06
N VAL A 135 4.72 -0.30 9.64
CA VAL A 135 4.97 1.07 9.16
C VAL A 135 6.10 1.78 9.93
N PHE A 136 5.96 1.95 11.26
CA PHE A 136 6.85 2.82 12.05
C PHE A 136 7.82 2.08 12.97
N LYS A 137 7.51 0.85 13.37
CA LYS A 137 8.48 -0.03 14.02
C LYS A 137 9.36 -0.62 12.92
N ASP A 138 10.40 0.11 12.54
CA ASP A 138 11.27 -0.18 11.42
C ASP A 138 12.71 0.20 11.79
N ASP A 139 13.38 -0.79 12.38
CA ASP A 139 14.74 -0.63 12.90
C ASP A 139 15.77 -0.44 11.80
N LEU A 140 15.66 -1.20 10.71
CA LEU A 140 16.62 -1.16 9.61
C LEU A 140 16.58 0.20 8.90
N LEU A 141 15.40 0.74 8.58
CA LEU A 141 15.33 2.04 7.93
C LEU A 141 15.74 3.17 8.87
N ALA A 142 15.35 3.12 10.15
CA ALA A 142 15.79 4.11 11.13
C ALA A 142 17.32 4.14 11.29
N LYS A 143 18.00 2.99 11.20
CA LYS A 143 19.48 2.91 11.20
C LYS A 143 20.12 3.40 9.89
N ARG A 144 19.45 3.21 8.75
CA ARG A 144 19.95 3.64 7.42
C ARG A 144 19.68 5.13 7.15
N LYS A 145 18.62 5.66 7.77
CA LYS A 145 18.15 7.05 7.68
C LYS A 145 17.87 7.58 9.08
N PRO A 146 18.91 7.84 9.91
CA PRO A 146 18.73 8.34 11.27
C PRO A 146 17.92 9.64 11.34
N GLU A 147 17.95 10.46 10.28
CA GLU A 147 17.18 11.69 10.15
C GLU A 147 15.66 11.44 9.96
N TRP A 148 15.24 10.19 9.77
CA TRP A 148 13.83 9.77 9.73
C TRP A 148 13.37 9.08 11.01
N ALA A 149 14.27 8.90 11.99
CA ALA A 149 13.98 8.19 13.22
C ALA A 149 13.35 9.09 14.29
N VAL A 150 12.65 8.48 15.25
CA VAL A 150 12.26 9.15 16.49
C VAL A 150 13.52 9.55 17.24
N LEU A 151 13.55 10.79 17.76
CA LEU A 151 14.67 11.30 18.54
C LEU A 151 14.35 11.27 20.04
N ASN A 152 15.38 11.09 20.86
CA ASN A 152 15.29 11.24 22.31
C ASN A 152 15.42 12.72 22.71
N SER A 153 15.26 13.03 24.00
CA SER A 153 15.34 14.39 24.53
C SER A 153 16.72 15.06 24.35
N THR A 154 17.77 14.27 24.10
CA THR A 154 19.13 14.77 23.86
C THR A 154 19.46 14.90 22.37
N GLY A 155 18.49 14.64 21.47
CA GLY A 155 18.66 14.74 20.01
C GLY A 155 19.28 13.51 19.33
N GLY A 156 19.55 12.42 20.06
CA GLY A 156 20.01 11.15 19.49
C GLY A 156 18.84 10.27 19.03
N VAL A 157 19.12 9.23 18.24
CA VAL A 157 18.09 8.25 17.85
C VAL A 157 17.54 7.55 19.09
N TRP A 158 16.22 7.57 19.25
CA TRP A 158 15.54 6.88 20.33
C TRP A 158 15.50 5.37 20.06
N GLN A 159 15.68 4.58 21.12
CA GLN A 159 15.61 3.13 21.08
C GLN A 159 14.62 2.59 22.11
N ASP A 160 13.92 1.53 21.75
CA ASP A 160 13.08 0.79 22.69
C ASP A 160 13.93 -0.09 23.64
N ARG A 161 13.27 -0.79 24.56
CA ARG A 161 13.95 -1.65 25.56
C ARG A 161 14.73 -2.81 24.95
N ALA A 162 14.42 -3.18 23.70
CA ALA A 162 15.11 -4.24 22.97
C ALA A 162 16.20 -3.67 22.04
N GLY A 163 16.50 -2.37 22.12
CA GLY A 163 17.52 -1.71 21.31
C GLY A 163 17.08 -1.41 19.87
N ASN A 164 15.79 -1.51 19.56
CA ASN A 164 15.28 -1.21 18.22
C ASN A 164 14.94 0.26 18.08
N SER A 165 15.28 0.82 16.93
CA SER A 165 14.92 2.18 16.54
C SER A 165 13.59 2.20 15.79
N TRP A 166 12.89 3.34 15.83
CA TRP A 166 11.59 3.52 15.20
C TRP A 166 11.64 4.72 14.27
N LEU A 167 10.86 4.67 13.18
CA LEU A 167 10.66 5.82 12.30
C LEU A 167 9.72 6.82 12.95
N ASP A 168 9.99 8.09 12.74
CA ASP A 168 9.13 9.19 13.16
C ASP A 168 7.83 9.21 12.33
N PRO A 169 6.66 9.06 12.97
CA PRO A 169 5.37 9.19 12.29
C PRO A 169 5.07 10.58 11.75
N TYR A 170 5.79 11.63 12.17
CA TYR A 170 5.63 12.97 11.62
C TYR A 170 6.48 13.21 10.36
N ASN A 171 7.45 12.34 10.09
CA ASN A 171 8.34 12.47 8.93
C ASN A 171 7.64 11.98 7.64
N LYS A 172 7.42 12.89 6.67
CA LYS A 172 6.75 12.53 5.40
C LYS A 172 7.56 11.58 4.51
N ASN A 173 8.87 11.49 4.68
CA ASN A 173 9.69 10.54 3.93
C ASN A 173 9.43 9.10 4.37
N SER A 174 9.18 8.87 5.68
CA SER A 174 8.79 7.54 6.19
C SER A 174 7.43 7.11 5.60
N TRP A 175 6.52 8.07 5.37
CA TRP A 175 5.23 7.80 4.74
C TRP A 175 5.41 7.43 3.27
N ASN A 176 6.18 8.23 2.52
CA ASN A 176 6.42 8.01 1.11
C ASN A 176 7.08 6.64 0.87
N TYR A 177 8.01 6.24 1.73
CA TYR A 177 8.62 4.92 1.70
C TYR A 177 7.59 3.79 1.84
N ASN A 178 6.73 3.86 2.86
CA ASN A 178 5.69 2.85 3.09
C ASN A 178 4.61 2.85 1.98
N ILE A 179 4.25 4.02 1.45
CA ILE A 179 3.32 4.14 0.31
C ILE A 179 3.93 3.51 -0.95
N GLY A 180 5.24 3.68 -1.19
CA GLY A 180 5.94 3.05 -2.30
C GLY A 180 5.84 1.52 -2.25
N ILE A 181 6.00 0.94 -1.06
CA ILE A 181 5.84 -0.50 -0.82
C ILE A 181 4.39 -0.94 -1.05
N ALA A 182 3.42 -0.18 -0.53
CA ALA A 182 2.00 -0.48 -0.72
C ALA A 182 1.58 -0.44 -2.20
N LYS A 183 2.05 0.57 -2.96
CA LYS A 183 1.82 0.65 -4.41
C LYS A 183 2.39 -0.58 -5.11
N ARG A 184 3.60 -0.99 -4.75
CA ARG A 184 4.22 -2.19 -5.32
C ARG A 184 3.43 -3.45 -4.98
N ALA A 185 2.87 -3.57 -3.78
CA ALA A 185 2.01 -4.69 -3.40
C ALA A 185 0.76 -4.77 -4.29
N VAL A 186 0.10 -3.63 -4.55
CA VAL A 186 -1.06 -3.57 -5.46
C VAL A 186 -0.68 -4.01 -6.88
N GLU A 187 0.47 -3.56 -7.40
CA GLU A 187 0.98 -3.99 -8.71
C GLU A 187 1.25 -5.50 -8.79
N LEU A 188 1.70 -6.10 -7.68
CA LEU A 188 1.90 -7.56 -7.57
C LEU A 188 0.59 -8.33 -7.45
N GLY A 189 -0.54 -7.64 -7.28
CA GLY A 189 -1.89 -8.19 -7.35
C GLY A 189 -2.60 -8.33 -6.02
N PHE A 190 -1.99 -7.91 -4.90
CA PHE A 190 -2.65 -7.82 -3.60
C PHE A 190 -3.89 -6.90 -3.68
N GLN A 191 -4.89 -7.19 -2.86
CA GLN A 191 -6.19 -6.53 -2.94
C GLN A 191 -6.56 -5.75 -1.68
N GLY A 192 -5.89 -6.02 -0.56
CA GLY A 192 -6.07 -5.34 0.71
C GLY A 192 -4.78 -5.09 1.45
#